data_AF-A0A0M8YLN5-F1
#
_entry.id   AF-A0A0M8YLN5-F1
#
_cell.length_a   1.000
_cell.length_b   1.000
_cell.length_c   1.000
_cell.angle_alpha   90.00
_cell.angle_beta   90.00
_cell.angle_gamma   90.00
#
_symmetry.space_group_name_H-M   'P 1'
#
loop_
_entity.id
_entity.type
_entity.pdbx_description
1 polymer ?
#
loop_
_entity_poly.entity_id
_entity_poly.type
_entity_poly.pdbx_seq_one_letter_code
_entity_poly.pdbx_strand_id
1 'polypeptide(L)'
;MAGNNNVVFAAPRDRLRSDLDAVVDVVLDGDDHTAAVAARGELPGLVAGLHALLAQHVPDANGHCRHCRAGRWWRWTPVPCRALLEFRLARDDALTHRPRHRLATSRNRTTTAPRFPRCRTHRSGPPDAVPTP
;
A
#
# COMPACT_ATOMS: atom_id res chain seq x y z
N MET A 1 29.21 -3.83 15.15
CA MET A 1 28.53 -2.52 15.03
C MET A 1 27.53 -2.60 13.88
N ALA A 2 26.25 -2.87 14.16
CA ALA A 2 25.22 -3.10 13.14
C ALA A 2 23.92 -2.30 13.44
N GLY A 3 24.06 -1.12 14.05
CA GLY A 3 22.94 -0.39 14.66
C GLY A 3 22.28 0.72 13.82
N ASN A 4 22.92 1.26 12.77
CA ASN A 4 22.47 2.55 12.21
C ASN A 4 21.97 2.49 10.75
N ASN A 5 22.22 1.39 10.02
CA ASN A 5 21.82 1.32 8.61
C ASN A 5 20.29 1.20 8.44
N ASN A 6 19.61 0.48 9.34
CA ASN A 6 18.15 0.30 9.25
C ASN A 6 17.39 1.62 9.39
N VAL A 7 17.90 2.60 10.14
CA VAL A 7 17.23 3.91 10.31
C VAL A 7 17.42 4.79 9.07
N VAL A 8 18.63 4.79 8.49
CA VAL A 8 18.93 5.57 7.28
C VAL A 8 18.14 5.07 6.07
N PHE A 9 17.97 3.75 5.94
CA PHE A 9 17.23 3.15 4.83
C PHE A 9 15.72 3.02 5.09
N ALA A 10 15.23 3.28 6.31
CA ALA A 10 13.80 3.19 6.61
C ALA A 10 12.99 4.22 5.82
N ALA A 11 13.36 5.51 5.89
CA ALA A 11 12.58 6.56 5.22
C ALA A 11 12.50 6.39 3.68
N PRO A 12 13.60 6.09 2.96
CA PRO A 12 13.52 5.76 1.54
C PRO A 12 12.67 4.52 1.24
N ARG A 13 12.77 3.46 2.05
CA ARG A 13 11.97 2.24 1.89
C ARG A 13 10.48 2.51 2.10
N ASP A 14 10.14 3.26 3.14
CA ASP A 14 8.75 3.53 3.50
C ASP A 14 8.10 4.45 2.47
N ARG A 15 8.86 5.42 1.93
CA ARG A 15 8.42 6.24 0.78
C ARG A 15 8.18 5.39 -0.46
N LEU A 16 9.14 4.56 -0.86
CA LEU A 16 8.98 3.66 -2.00
C LEU A 16 7.74 2.77 -1.84
N ARG A 17 7.49 2.25 -0.63
CA ARG A 17 6.29 1.45 -0.36
C ARG A 17 5.01 2.27 -0.52
N SER A 18 4.99 3.49 0.01
CA SER A 18 3.85 4.40 -0.15
C SER A 18 3.59 4.75 -1.62
N ASP A 19 4.63 4.97 -2.41
CA ASP A 19 4.52 5.27 -3.84
C ASP A 19 3.95 4.05 -4.60
N LEU A 20 4.41 2.84 -4.27
CA LEU A 20 3.88 1.59 -4.83
C LEU A 20 2.41 1.35 -4.47
N ASP A 21 2.04 1.55 -3.21
CA ASP A 21 0.65 1.37 -2.73
C ASP A 21 -0.28 2.37 -3.44
N ALA A 22 0.15 3.63 -3.59
CA ALA A 22 -0.62 4.65 -4.30
C ALA A 22 -0.84 4.31 -5.79
N VAL A 23 0.17 3.75 -6.47
CA VAL A 23 0.02 3.28 -7.86
C VAL A 23 -0.98 2.13 -7.94
N VAL A 24 -0.94 1.19 -7.00
CA VAL A 24 -1.89 0.06 -6.96
C VAL A 24 -3.31 0.56 -6.74
N ASP A 25 -3.53 1.46 -5.78
CA ASP A 25 -4.85 2.02 -5.47
C ASP A 25 -5.45 2.75 -6.68
N VAL A 26 -4.65 3.57 -7.36
CA VAL A 26 -5.10 4.30 -8.55
C VAL A 26 -5.42 3.36 -9.72
N VAL A 27 -4.65 2.30 -9.92
CA VAL A 27 -4.90 1.33 -11.01
C VAL A 27 -6.15 0.47 -10.73
N LEU A 28 -6.45 0.18 -9.46
CA LEU A 28 -7.58 -0.67 -9.09
C LEU A 28 -8.91 0.10 -8.95
N ASP A 29 -8.86 1.31 -8.38
CA ASP A 29 -10.06 2.06 -7.99
C ASP A 29 -10.25 3.38 -8.77
N GLY A 30 -9.23 3.85 -9.48
CA GLY A 30 -9.27 5.09 -10.26
C GLY A 30 -9.96 4.93 -11.62
N ASP A 31 -10.44 6.05 -12.17
CA ASP A 31 -10.87 6.09 -13.57
C ASP A 31 -9.66 5.99 -14.54
N ASP A 32 -9.94 5.63 -15.79
CA ASP A 32 -8.91 5.42 -16.82
C ASP A 32 -7.98 6.63 -17.01
N HIS A 33 -8.50 7.85 -16.83
CA HIS A 33 -7.70 9.06 -16.98
C HIS A 33 -6.70 9.20 -15.83
N THR A 34 -7.18 9.01 -14.60
CA THR A 34 -6.38 9.05 -13.37
C THR A 34 -5.32 7.95 -13.38
N ALA A 35 -5.70 6.73 -13.80
CA ALA A 35 -4.77 5.61 -13.98
C ALA A 35 -3.67 5.94 -15.00
N ALA A 36 -4.03 6.54 -16.14
CA ALA A 36 -3.07 6.91 -17.17
C ALA A 36 -2.14 8.05 -16.73
N VAL A 37 -2.60 8.99 -15.90
CA VAL A 37 -1.76 10.06 -15.33
C VAL A 37 -0.77 9.48 -14.32
N ALA A 38 -1.24 8.67 -13.37
CA ALA A 38 -0.38 8.02 -12.38
C ALA A 38 0.65 7.10 -13.03
N ALA A 39 0.24 6.31 -14.02
CA ALA A 39 1.16 5.44 -14.77
C ALA A 39 2.29 6.24 -15.44
N ARG A 40 2.00 7.40 -16.04
CA ARG A 40 3.03 8.24 -16.68
C ARG A 40 3.96 8.92 -15.67
N GLY A 41 3.46 9.28 -14.49
CA GLY A 41 4.26 9.89 -13.43
C GLY A 41 5.22 8.89 -12.76
N GLU A 42 4.70 7.72 -12.39
CA GLU A 42 5.41 6.81 -11.47
C GLU A 42 6.14 5.66 -12.18
N LEU A 43 5.59 5.10 -13.26
CA LEU A 43 6.19 3.92 -13.92
C LEU A 43 7.63 4.13 -14.41
N PRO A 44 8.01 5.28 -15.00
CA PRO A 44 9.39 5.47 -15.45
C PRO A 44 10.40 5.35 -14.31
N GLY A 45 10.07 5.90 -13.13
CA GLY A 45 10.91 5.82 -11.94
C GLY A 45 11.00 4.40 -11.39
N LEU A 46 9.86 3.71 -11.28
CA LEU A 46 9.81 2.31 -10.83
C LEU A 46 10.60 1.38 -11.76
N VAL A 47 10.46 1.55 -13.08
CA VAL A 47 11.19 0.78 -14.09
C VAL A 47 12.69 1.06 -14.01
N ALA A 48 13.10 2.33 -13.87
CA ALA A 48 14.51 2.69 -13.71
C ALA A 48 15.12 2.07 -12.44
N GLY A 49 14.40 2.13 -11.31
CA GLY A 49 14.83 1.51 -10.06
C GLY A 49 14.95 -0.02 -10.16
N LEU A 50 13.98 -0.67 -10.80
CA LEU A 50 14.04 -2.11 -11.05
C LEU A 50 15.22 -2.47 -11.95
N HIS A 51 15.48 -1.73 -13.03
CA HIS A 51 16.65 -1.94 -13.88
C HIS A 51 17.96 -1.79 -13.10
N ALA A 52 18.08 -0.77 -12.25
CA ALA A 52 19.26 -0.56 -11.42
C ALA A 52 19.47 -1.70 -10.41
N LEU A 53 18.40 -2.28 -9.87
CA LEU A 53 18.47 -3.45 -9.00
C LEU A 53 18.86 -4.71 -9.78
N LEU A 54 18.23 -4.96 -10.92
CA LEU A 54 18.53 -6.12 -11.76
C LEU A 54 19.95 -6.09 -12.33
N ALA A 55 20.49 -4.90 -12.62
CA ALA A 55 21.89 -4.73 -13.04
C ALA A 55 22.90 -5.24 -12.00
N GLN A 56 22.54 -5.22 -10.71
CA GLN A 56 23.35 -5.80 -9.63
C GLN A 56 23.21 -7.34 -9.56
N HIS A 57 22.12 -7.87 -10.12
CA HIS A 57 21.73 -9.27 -10.05
C HIS A 57 21.80 -9.97 -11.41
N VAL A 58 23.02 -10.14 -11.94
CA VAL A 58 23.27 -10.85 -13.21
C VAL A 58 23.65 -12.32 -12.91
N PRO A 59 22.71 -13.29 -13.05
CA PRO A 59 23.03 -14.70 -12.91
C PRO A 59 23.86 -15.22 -14.09
N ASP A 60 24.69 -16.23 -13.84
CA ASP A 60 25.37 -16.99 -14.90
C ASP A 60 24.41 -17.99 -15.60
N ALA A 61 24.94 -18.75 -16.56
CA ALA A 61 24.18 -19.76 -17.31
C ALA A 61 23.49 -20.83 -16.42
N ASN A 62 23.99 -21.03 -15.20
CA ASN A 62 23.42 -21.97 -14.24
C ASN A 62 22.46 -21.28 -13.24
N GLY A 63 22.16 -20.00 -13.43
CA GLY A 63 21.26 -19.23 -12.57
C GLY A 63 21.93 -18.65 -11.31
N HIS A 64 23.26 -18.76 -11.16
CA HIS A 64 23.94 -18.32 -9.95
C HIS A 64 24.34 -16.84 -10.02
N CYS A 65 23.96 -16.07 -8.99
CA CYS A 65 24.26 -14.64 -8.93
C CYS A 65 25.40 -14.35 -7.94
N ARG A 66 26.42 -13.61 -8.38
CA ARG A 66 27.57 -13.21 -7.55
C ARG A 66 27.19 -12.33 -6.37
N HIS A 67 26.18 -11.46 -6.54
CA HIS A 67 25.69 -10.56 -5.50
C HIS A 67 24.88 -11.30 -4.42
N CYS A 68 24.21 -12.41 -4.79
CA CYS A 68 23.50 -13.26 -3.84
C CYS A 68 24.42 -14.21 -3.06
N ARG A 69 25.69 -14.37 -3.48
CA ARG A 69 26.64 -15.26 -2.78
C ARG A 69 26.94 -14.69 -1.40
N ALA A 70 26.72 -15.51 -0.38
CA ALA A 70 27.09 -15.21 1.00
C ALA A 70 28.21 -16.16 1.44
N GLY A 71 29.16 -15.67 2.25
CA GLY A 71 30.20 -16.48 2.87
C GLY A 71 31.63 -16.05 2.55
N ARG A 72 32.59 -16.57 3.32
CA ARG A 72 34.03 -16.37 3.06
C ARG A 72 34.42 -17.02 1.74
N TRP A 73 35.44 -16.48 1.07
CA TRP A 73 36.01 -16.96 -0.19
C TRP A 73 36.28 -18.47 -0.32
N TRP A 74 36.50 -19.17 0.80
CA TRP A 74 36.75 -20.61 0.85
C TRP A 74 35.49 -21.47 1.08
N ARG A 75 34.31 -20.87 1.33
CA ARG A 75 33.01 -21.56 1.48
C ARG A 75 31.95 -20.97 0.55
N TRP A 76 32.34 -20.61 -0.67
CA TRP A 76 31.41 -20.09 -1.66
C TRP A 76 30.54 -21.21 -2.22
N THR A 77 29.35 -21.39 -1.64
CA THR A 77 28.31 -22.22 -2.25
C THR A 77 27.62 -21.41 -3.34
N PRO A 78 27.54 -21.91 -4.58
CA PRO A 78 26.73 -21.28 -5.61
C PRO A 78 25.27 -21.27 -5.15
N VAL A 79 24.60 -20.12 -5.24
CA VAL A 79 23.19 -19.97 -4.87
C VAL A 79 22.42 -19.37 -6.05
N PRO A 80 21.17 -19.80 -6.28
CA PRO A 80 20.32 -19.18 -7.28
C PRO A 80 20.13 -17.70 -6.95
N CYS A 81 19.91 -16.88 -7.98
CA CYS A 81 19.60 -15.46 -7.78
C CYS A 81 18.29 -15.28 -7.00
N ARG A 82 18.39 -14.98 -5.70
CA ARG A 82 17.21 -14.77 -4.85
C ARG A 82 16.34 -13.63 -5.34
N ALA A 83 16.92 -12.50 -5.72
CA ALA A 83 16.16 -11.35 -6.21
C ALA A 83 15.31 -11.69 -7.46
N LEU A 84 15.88 -12.38 -8.44
CA LEU A 84 15.14 -12.80 -9.65
C LEU A 84 14.10 -13.86 -9.34
N LEU A 85 14.40 -14.80 -8.43
CA LEU A 85 13.48 -15.85 -8.04
C LEU A 85 12.24 -15.26 -7.34
N GLU A 86 12.44 -14.44 -6.31
CA GLU A 86 11.36 -13.77 -5.59
C GLU A 86 10.52 -12.89 -6.51
N PHE A 87 11.16 -12.14 -7.42
CA PHE A 87 10.44 -11.34 -8.41
C PHE A 87 9.55 -12.20 -9.32
N ARG A 88 10.05 -13.33 -9.81
CA ARG A 88 9.25 -14.25 -10.64
C ARG A 88 8.07 -14.81 -9.88
N LEU A 89 8.29 -15.28 -8.65
CA LEU A 89 7.24 -15.82 -7.80
C LEU A 89 6.15 -14.77 -7.52
N ALA A 90 6.53 -13.55 -7.13
CA ALA A 90 5.59 -12.47 -6.86
C ALA A 90 4.81 -12.05 -8.12
N ARG A 91 5.48 -12.00 -9.27
CA ARG A 91 4.83 -11.68 -10.55
C ARG A 91 3.85 -12.77 -10.98
N ASP A 92 4.24 -14.03 -10.87
CA ASP A 92 3.39 -15.16 -11.22
C ASP A 92 2.17 -15.22 -10.29
N ASP A 93 2.36 -14.96 -8.99
CA ASP A 93 1.28 -14.82 -8.01
C ASP A 93 0.31 -13.70 -8.41
N ALA A 94 0.81 -12.49 -8.73
CA ALA A 94 -0.04 -11.38 -9.16
C ALA A 94 -0.81 -11.65 -10.47
N LEU A 95 -0.22 -12.40 -11.41
CA LEU A 95 -0.88 -12.77 -12.67
C LEU A 95 -1.91 -13.90 -12.51
N THR A 96 -1.65 -14.84 -11.60
CA THR A 96 -2.53 -15.98 -11.33
C THR A 96 -3.66 -15.62 -10.37
N HIS A 97 -3.41 -14.73 -9.42
CA HIS A 97 -4.42 -14.03 -8.65
C HIS A 97 -5.00 -12.86 -9.45
N ARG A 98 -5.81 -13.20 -10.47
CA ARG A 98 -6.85 -12.27 -10.95
C ARG A 98 -7.57 -11.71 -9.72
N PRO A 99 -7.83 -10.38 -9.64
CA PRO A 99 -8.52 -9.80 -8.52
C PRO A 99 -9.88 -10.48 -8.44
N ARG A 100 -10.03 -11.37 -7.46
CA ARG A 100 -11.34 -11.89 -7.09
C ARG A 100 -12.06 -10.66 -6.57
N HIS A 101 -12.97 -10.13 -7.40
CA HIS A 101 -13.91 -9.10 -7.01
C HIS A 101 -14.35 -9.37 -5.57
N ARG A 102 -14.27 -8.32 -4.75
CA ARG A 102 -14.67 -8.25 -3.36
C ARG A 102 -16.17 -8.58 -3.25
N LEU A 103 -16.54 -9.84 -3.38
CA LEU A 103 -17.86 -10.38 -3.04
C LEU A 103 -17.89 -10.72 -1.55
N ALA A 104 -17.81 -9.68 -0.71
CA ALA A 104 -18.17 -9.62 0.70
C ALA A 104 -17.76 -8.22 1.19
N THR A 105 -18.60 -7.28 1.59
CA THR A 105 -20.00 -7.32 2.02
C THR A 105 -20.51 -5.88 1.91
N SER A 106 -21.22 -5.53 0.84
CA SER A 106 -22.24 -4.48 0.94
C SER A 106 -23.49 -5.19 1.46
N ARG A 107 -23.58 -5.37 2.78
CA ARG A 107 -24.88 -5.59 3.40
C ARG A 107 -25.60 -4.25 3.32
N ASN A 108 -26.56 -4.20 2.40
CA ASN A 108 -27.71 -3.31 2.46
C ASN A 108 -28.07 -2.98 3.91
N ARG A 109 -27.79 -1.76 4.34
CA ARG A 109 -28.48 -1.12 5.45
C ARG A 109 -29.43 -0.08 4.89
N THR A 110 -30.37 -0.55 4.07
CA THR A 110 -31.63 0.16 3.91
C THR A 110 -32.54 -0.35 5.01
N THR A 111 -32.89 0.49 5.98
CA THR A 111 -34.28 0.71 6.46
C THR A 111 -34.26 1.60 7.71
N THR A 112 -34.99 2.73 7.60
CA THR A 112 -35.64 3.52 8.66
C THR A 112 -35.02 4.87 9.06
N ALA A 113 -35.50 5.90 8.36
CA ALA A 113 -35.97 7.23 8.81
C ALA A 113 -35.10 8.10 9.76
N PRO A 114 -34.97 9.41 9.48
CA PRO A 114 -34.35 10.35 10.40
C PRO A 114 -35.31 10.66 11.55
N ARG A 115 -34.97 10.23 12.77
CA ARG A 115 -35.55 10.79 13.99
C ARG A 115 -34.59 11.82 14.57
N PHE A 116 -34.76 13.06 14.12
CA PHE A 116 -34.38 14.23 14.90
C PHE A 116 -34.98 14.12 16.31
N PRO A 117 -34.20 14.22 17.40
CA PRO A 117 -34.74 14.60 18.69
C PRO A 117 -35.11 16.08 18.59
N ARG A 118 -36.41 16.34 18.54
CA ARG A 118 -37.01 17.67 18.65
C ARG A 118 -36.45 18.39 19.88
N CYS A 119 -36.10 19.66 19.71
CA CYS A 119 -35.96 20.63 20.79
C CYS A 119 -37.16 20.52 21.72
N ARG A 120 -36.94 20.15 22.98
CA ARG A 120 -37.97 20.15 24.02
C ARG A 120 -37.97 21.53 24.67
N THR A 121 -38.83 22.41 24.19
CA THR A 121 -39.22 23.62 24.91
C THR A 121 -39.96 23.18 26.18
N HIS A 122 -39.35 23.36 27.35
CA HIS A 122 -40.06 23.27 28.61
C HIS A 122 -40.73 24.63 28.86
N ARG A 123 -42.04 24.69 28.64
CA ARG A 123 -42.92 25.78 29.11
C ARG A 123 -44.07 25.13 29.87
N SER A 124 -44.20 25.47 31.15
CA SER A 124 -45.38 25.44 32.05
C SER A 124 -44.80 25.77 33.43
N GLY A 125 -44.94 26.94 34.06
CA GLY A 125 -46.07 27.83 34.40
C GLY A 125 -45.96 28.14 35.92
N PRO A 126 -46.78 28.97 36.60
CA PRO A 126 -47.72 30.04 36.22
C PRO A 126 -47.29 31.41 36.87
N PRO A 127 -48.13 32.48 36.84
CA PRO A 127 -47.75 33.83 37.26
C PRO A 127 -48.10 34.10 38.73
N ASP A 128 -47.21 34.74 39.48
CA ASP A 128 -47.58 35.44 40.70
C ASP A 128 -47.06 36.87 40.64
N ALA A 129 -48.02 37.77 40.42
CA ALA A 129 -47.89 39.19 40.66
C ALA A 129 -48.43 39.48 42.07
N VAL A 130 -47.64 40.12 42.92
CA VAL A 130 -48.13 40.91 44.07
C VAL A 130 -47.21 42.14 44.23
N PRO A 131 -47.73 43.32 44.62
CA PRO A 131 -47.13 44.62 44.30
C PRO A 131 -46.47 45.36 45.50
N THR A 132 -45.95 46.57 45.18
CA THR A 132 -45.78 47.79 46.01
C THR A 132 -44.58 47.87 46.99
N PRO A 133 -44.16 49.08 47.44
CA PRO A 133 -44.81 50.42 47.42
C PRO A 133 -44.55 51.29 46.18
#